data_AF-A0A923T8F9-F1
#
_entry.id   AF-A0A923T8F9-F1
#
_cell.length_a   1.000
_cell.length_b   1.000
_cell.length_c   1.000
_cell.angle_alpha   90.00
_cell.angle_beta   90.00
_cell.angle_gamma   90.00
#
_symmetry.space_group_name_H-M   'P 1'
#
loop_
_entity.id
_entity.type
_entity.pdbx_description
1 polymer ?
#
loop_
_entity_poly.entity_id
_entity_poly.type
_entity_poly.pdbx_seq_one_letter_code
_entity_poly.pdbx_strand_id
1 'polypeptide(L)'
;MATVLKVNINDLNSQFFLDLGQKVADATEIEIRIPDQPSKIELFPDADFWKIIDCLDWSKEEPAEILLPAIKKLAAMPVVNIYLFADKLAEKLFELDTRSHGEAYLQQVGEDDISIDDFLYARCAVVAEGKSYFEEVLQDPQAISGESTFESILNLPDGAYELKTGREFEYLPSINHETYSNHINWN
;
A
#
# COMPACT_ATOMS: atom_id res chain seq x y z
N MET A 1 -29.01 26.58 7.49
CA MET A 1 -28.79 25.27 6.85
C MET A 1 -27.34 24.90 7.08
N ALA A 2 -27.04 23.67 7.52
CA ALA A 2 -25.67 23.25 7.81
C ALA A 2 -25.04 22.62 6.56
N THR A 3 -23.83 23.05 6.22
CA THR A 3 -23.03 22.47 5.13
C THR A 3 -22.19 21.33 5.70
N VAL A 4 -22.29 20.13 5.12
CA VAL A 4 -21.48 18.96 5.55
C VAL A 4 -20.30 18.80 4.60
N LEU A 5 -19.10 19.04 5.11
CA LEU A 5 -17.83 18.77 4.44
C LEU A 5 -17.32 17.39 4.86
N LYS A 6 -17.26 16.46 3.90
CA LYS A 6 -16.61 15.15 4.08
C LYS A 6 -15.22 15.24 3.49
N VAL A 7 -14.23 15.29 4.37
CA VAL A 7 -12.82 15.56 4.05
C VAL A 7 -12.01 14.47 4.72
N ASN A 8 -11.01 13.93 4.03
CA ASN A 8 -10.14 12.95 4.64
C ASN A 8 -9.27 13.59 5.73
N ILE A 9 -8.92 12.85 6.78
CA ILE A 9 -8.02 13.36 7.82
C ILE A 9 -6.65 13.75 7.26
N ASN A 10 -6.20 13.10 6.19
CA ASN A 10 -4.93 13.40 5.50
C ASN A 10 -5.04 14.63 4.59
N ASP A 11 -6.25 14.99 4.18
CA ASP A 11 -6.53 16.24 3.46
C ASP A 11 -6.58 17.44 4.41
N LEU A 12 -6.59 17.22 5.73
CA LEU A 12 -6.49 18.26 6.75
C LEU A 12 -5.03 18.73 6.91
N ASN A 13 -4.55 19.45 5.92
CA ASN A 13 -3.24 20.12 5.96
C ASN A 13 -3.40 21.65 6.02
N SER A 14 -2.29 22.36 6.22
CA SER A 14 -2.29 23.82 6.36
C SER A 14 -2.94 24.55 5.18
N GLN A 15 -2.78 24.04 3.96
CA GLN A 15 -3.36 24.65 2.76
C GLN A 15 -4.88 24.43 2.69
N PHE A 16 -5.37 23.25 3.09
CA PHE A 16 -6.80 22.99 3.19
C PHE A 16 -7.51 23.99 4.12
N PHE A 17 -6.90 24.36 5.26
CA PHE A 17 -7.47 25.37 6.16
C PHE A 17 -7.42 26.80 5.59
N LEU A 18 -6.42 27.11 4.76
CA LEU A 18 -6.31 28.39 4.06
C LEU A 18 -7.37 28.51 2.96
N ASP A 19 -7.53 27.47 2.14
CA ASP A 19 -8.52 27.43 1.05
C ASP A 19 -9.95 27.39 1.59
N LEU A 20 -10.18 26.64 2.66
CA LEU A 20 -11.46 26.61 3.35
C LEU A 20 -11.81 28.01 3.87
N GLY A 21 -10.88 28.68 4.56
CA GLY A 21 -11.08 30.05 5.08
C GLY A 21 -11.43 31.08 3.99
N GLN A 22 -10.85 30.96 2.79
CA GLN A 22 -11.18 31.84 1.65
C GLN A 22 -12.58 31.56 1.07
N LYS A 23 -13.09 30.33 1.21
CA LYS A 23 -14.36 29.87 0.62
C LYS A 23 -15.58 30.17 1.48
N VAL A 24 -15.43 30.21 2.80
CA VAL A 24 -16.51 30.49 3.78
C VAL A 24 -16.53 31.96 4.25
N ALA A 25 -15.97 32.86 3.43
CA ALA A 25 -15.81 34.27 3.74
C ALA A 25 -17.11 34.90 4.30
N ASP A 26 -16.94 35.40 5.53
CA ASP A 26 -17.87 36.11 6.41
C ASP A 26 -19.00 35.29 7.07
N ALA A 27 -18.73 34.96 8.35
CA ALA A 27 -19.66 34.62 9.43
C ALA A 27 -20.32 33.23 9.42
N THR A 28 -19.55 32.16 9.16
CA THR A 28 -20.02 30.78 9.39
C THR A 28 -19.14 30.06 10.41
N GLU A 29 -19.73 29.51 11.47
CA GLU A 29 -19.05 28.62 12.43
C GLU A 29 -18.88 27.22 11.82
N ILE A 30 -17.71 26.59 12.04
CA ILE A 30 -17.40 25.23 11.56
C ILE A 30 -17.41 24.26 12.74
N GLU A 31 -18.20 23.17 12.64
CA GLU A 31 -18.26 22.09 13.63
C GLU A 31 -17.63 20.82 13.04
N ILE A 32 -16.55 20.34 13.64
CA ILE A 32 -15.93 19.04 13.31
C ILE A 32 -16.44 18.01 14.31
N ARG A 33 -17.15 16.98 13.83
CA ARG A 33 -17.66 15.89 14.66
C ARG A 33 -16.74 14.69 14.58
N ILE A 34 -15.98 14.48 15.64
CA ILE A 34 -15.24 13.24 15.87
C ILE A 34 -16.16 12.35 16.71
N PRO A 35 -16.58 11.17 16.23
CA PRO A 35 -17.47 10.30 17.00
C PRO A 35 -16.77 9.79 18.26
N ASP A 36 -17.48 9.77 19.40
CA ASP A 36 -16.98 9.29 20.70
C ASP A 36 -16.58 7.81 20.70
N GLN A 37 -17.07 7.06 19.73
CA GLN A 37 -16.64 5.69 19.48
C GLN A 37 -15.98 5.62 18.12
N PRO A 38 -14.78 5.03 18.03
CA PRO A 38 -14.19 4.72 16.74
C PRO A 38 -15.20 3.90 15.94
N SER A 39 -15.41 4.30 14.69
CA SER A 39 -16.13 3.48 13.72
C SER A 39 -15.56 2.05 13.79
N LYS A 40 -16.41 1.05 14.10
CA LYS A 40 -16.03 -0.36 13.97
C LYS A 40 -15.85 -0.80 12.51
N ILE A 41 -16.19 0.07 11.57
CA ILE A 41 -16.02 -0.16 10.14
C ILE A 41 -14.58 0.25 9.81
N GLU A 42 -13.74 -0.76 9.57
CA GLU A 42 -12.44 -0.58 8.93
C GLU A 42 -12.67 0.05 7.55
N LEU A 43 -12.07 1.21 7.30
CA LEU A 43 -12.29 2.00 6.09
C LEU A 43 -11.81 1.27 4.81
N PHE A 44 -10.80 0.42 4.97
CA PHE A 44 -10.25 -0.40 3.91
C PHE A 44 -9.83 -1.75 4.51
N PRO A 45 -10.73 -2.76 4.51
CA PRO A 45 -10.43 -4.07 5.07
C PRO A 45 -9.32 -4.79 4.30
N ASP A 46 -8.58 -5.68 5.00
CA ASP A 46 -7.59 -6.57 4.38
C ASP A 46 -8.17 -7.36 3.20
N ALA A 47 -9.43 -7.79 3.27
CA ALA A 47 -10.11 -8.47 2.18
C ALA A 47 -10.23 -7.63 0.90
N ASP A 48 -10.30 -6.30 1.00
CA ASP A 48 -10.35 -5.42 -0.17
C ASP A 48 -8.98 -5.17 -0.77
N PHE A 49 -7.91 -5.19 0.04
CA PHE A 49 -6.52 -5.21 -0.44
C PHE A 49 -6.29 -6.41 -1.37
N TRP A 50 -6.58 -7.63 -0.89
CA TRP A 50 -6.37 -8.84 -1.68
C TRP A 50 -7.23 -8.89 -2.93
N LYS A 51 -8.48 -8.41 -2.90
CA LYS A 51 -9.32 -8.29 -4.10
C LYS A 51 -8.69 -7.42 -5.19
N ILE A 52 -7.84 -6.46 -4.83
CA ILE A 52 -7.13 -5.61 -5.80
C ILE A 52 -5.93 -6.37 -6.36
N ILE A 53 -5.17 -7.07 -5.52
CA ILE A 53 -4.08 -7.95 -5.94
C ILE A 53 -4.57 -9.05 -6.90
N ASP A 54 -5.74 -9.65 -6.62
CA ASP A 54 -6.37 -10.66 -7.48
C ASP A 54 -6.73 -10.15 -8.89
N CYS A 55 -6.61 -8.84 -9.15
CA CYS A 55 -6.84 -8.26 -10.47
C CYS A 55 -5.56 -8.09 -11.31
N LEU A 56 -4.39 -8.49 -10.81
CA LEU A 56 -3.18 -8.56 -11.63
C LEU A 56 -3.39 -9.56 -12.77
N ASP A 57 -3.12 -9.12 -14.01
CA ASP A 57 -3.33 -9.94 -15.20
C ASP A 57 -2.03 -10.61 -15.63
N TRP A 58 -1.72 -11.74 -15.00
CA TRP A 58 -0.56 -12.57 -15.30
C TRP A 58 -0.57 -13.23 -16.69
N SER A 59 -1.62 -13.01 -17.51
CA SER A 59 -1.59 -13.38 -18.93
C SER A 59 -0.81 -12.38 -19.79
N LYS A 60 -0.38 -11.26 -19.21
CA LYS A 60 0.46 -10.23 -19.84
C LYS A 60 1.94 -10.45 -19.50
N GLU A 61 2.80 -9.94 -20.36
CA GLU A 61 4.26 -10.00 -20.17
C GLU A 61 4.79 -8.68 -19.59
N GLU A 62 4.24 -7.54 -20.04
CA GLU A 62 4.68 -6.22 -19.60
C GLU A 62 4.11 -5.87 -18.21
N PRO A 63 4.95 -5.49 -17.23
CA PRO A 63 4.48 -5.19 -15.87
C PRO A 63 3.38 -4.11 -15.81
N ALA A 64 3.48 -3.09 -16.67
CA ALA A 64 2.46 -2.05 -16.76
C ALA A 64 1.09 -2.61 -17.20
N GLU A 65 1.07 -3.63 -18.07
CA GLU A 65 -0.16 -4.29 -18.50
C GLU A 65 -0.70 -5.25 -17.44
N ILE A 66 0.18 -5.97 -16.72
CA ILE A 66 -0.18 -6.84 -15.59
C ILE A 66 -0.89 -6.02 -14.50
N LEU A 67 -0.37 -4.83 -14.17
CA LEU A 67 -0.90 -3.96 -13.12
C LEU A 67 -2.22 -3.26 -13.51
N LEU A 68 -2.44 -3.03 -14.81
CA LEU A 68 -3.49 -2.14 -15.29
C LEU A 68 -4.91 -2.44 -14.75
N PRO A 69 -5.37 -3.70 -14.65
CA PRO A 69 -6.70 -3.97 -14.12
C PRO A 69 -6.80 -3.70 -12.61
N ALA A 70 -5.75 -4.00 -11.83
CA ALA A 70 -5.67 -3.67 -10.40
C ALA A 70 -5.65 -2.15 -10.18
N ILE A 71 -4.86 -1.41 -10.97
CA ILE A 71 -4.83 0.06 -10.98
C ILE A 71 -6.23 0.64 -11.24
N LYS A 72 -6.93 0.16 -12.27
CA LYS A 72 -8.29 0.61 -12.60
C LYS A 72 -9.27 0.33 -11.48
N LYS A 73 -9.16 -0.83 -10.82
CA LYS A 73 -10.02 -1.21 -9.71
C LYS A 73 -9.80 -0.30 -8.49
N LEU A 74 -8.55 -0.06 -8.12
CA LEU A 74 -8.20 0.83 -7.00
C LEU A 74 -8.62 2.28 -7.30
N ALA A 75 -8.38 2.77 -8.51
CA ALA A 75 -8.77 4.13 -8.93
C ALA A 75 -10.30 4.37 -8.89
N ALA A 76 -11.11 3.32 -9.03
CA ALA A 76 -12.56 3.40 -8.91
C ALA A 76 -13.04 3.57 -7.46
N MET A 77 -12.22 3.24 -6.45
CA MET A 77 -12.53 3.40 -5.01
C MET A 77 -12.33 4.86 -4.54
N PRO A 78 -12.83 5.27 -3.36
CA PRO A 78 -12.54 6.60 -2.80
C PRO A 78 -11.04 6.88 -2.71
N VAL A 79 -10.62 8.15 -2.85
CA VAL A 79 -9.20 8.56 -2.81
C VAL A 79 -8.48 8.05 -1.55
N VAL A 80 -9.15 8.10 -0.39
CA VAL A 80 -8.62 7.55 0.88
C VAL A 80 -8.21 6.09 0.79
N ASN A 81 -8.88 5.27 -0.01
CA ASN A 81 -8.55 3.85 -0.15
C ASN A 81 -7.21 3.66 -0.88
N ILE A 82 -6.77 4.62 -1.70
CA ILE A 82 -5.47 4.57 -2.38
C ILE A 82 -4.34 4.75 -1.36
N TYR A 83 -4.48 5.73 -0.46
CA TYR A 83 -3.56 5.91 0.67
C TYR A 83 -3.53 4.66 1.58
N LEU A 84 -4.71 4.15 1.96
CA LEU A 84 -4.79 2.96 2.82
C LEU A 84 -4.28 1.69 2.12
N PHE A 85 -4.39 1.60 0.79
CA PHE A 85 -3.77 0.51 0.03
C PHE A 85 -2.24 0.62 0.05
N ALA A 86 -1.68 1.82 -0.11
CA ALA A 86 -0.23 2.05 -0.04
C ALA A 86 0.32 1.69 1.35
N ASP A 87 -0.35 2.10 2.43
CA ASP A 87 0.00 1.70 3.79
C ASP A 87 -0.05 0.18 3.97
N LYS A 88 -1.12 -0.48 3.52
CA LYS A 88 -1.24 -1.95 3.63
C LYS A 88 -0.19 -2.70 2.81
N LEU A 89 0.14 -2.23 1.60
CA LEU A 89 1.21 -2.83 0.81
C LEU A 89 2.53 -2.76 1.57
N ALA A 90 2.86 -1.60 2.15
CA ALA A 90 4.07 -1.43 2.95
C ALA A 90 4.05 -2.33 4.20
N GLU A 91 2.91 -2.45 4.89
CA GLU A 91 2.72 -3.36 6.02
C GLU A 91 3.03 -4.82 5.63
N LYS A 92 2.47 -5.33 4.52
CA LYS A 92 2.72 -6.71 4.07
C LYS A 92 4.18 -6.97 3.72
N LEU A 93 4.83 -6.03 3.04
CA LEU A 93 6.25 -6.14 2.72
C LEU A 93 7.10 -6.11 4.00
N PHE A 94 6.75 -5.28 4.97
CA PHE A 94 7.42 -5.19 6.27
C PHE A 94 7.25 -6.44 7.13
N GLU A 95 6.09 -7.12 7.06
CA GLU A 95 5.86 -8.40 7.74
C GLU A 95 6.81 -9.50 7.25
N LEU A 96 7.20 -9.46 5.97
CA LEU A 96 8.18 -10.38 5.36
C LEU A 96 9.63 -9.92 5.53
N ASP A 97 9.86 -8.67 5.94
CA ASP A 97 11.20 -8.12 6.21
C ASP A 97 11.74 -8.69 7.53
N THR A 98 12.30 -9.89 7.51
CA THR A 98 12.81 -10.53 8.72
C THR A 98 14.06 -11.32 8.41
N ARG A 99 14.86 -11.58 9.43
CA ARG A 99 16.06 -12.41 9.29
C ARG A 99 15.78 -13.79 8.71
N SER A 100 14.72 -14.46 9.15
CA SER A 100 14.40 -15.82 8.69
C SER A 100 14.02 -15.85 7.21
N HIS A 101 13.26 -14.86 6.74
CA HIS A 101 12.90 -14.74 5.32
C HIS A 101 14.11 -14.33 4.47
N GLY A 102 14.96 -13.44 4.96
CA GLY A 102 16.21 -13.06 4.29
C GLY A 102 17.19 -14.23 4.14
N GLU A 103 17.40 -15.01 5.22
CA GLU A 103 18.25 -16.21 5.19
C GLU A 103 17.69 -17.30 4.27
N ALA A 104 16.36 -17.48 4.23
CA ALA A 104 15.71 -18.41 3.32
C ALA A 104 15.87 -17.97 1.85
N TYR A 105 15.69 -16.68 1.57
CA TYR A 105 15.92 -16.10 0.24
C TYR A 105 17.36 -16.35 -0.24
N LEU A 106 18.37 -16.08 0.59
CA LEU A 106 19.78 -16.33 0.26
C LEU A 106 20.06 -17.79 -0.11
N GLN A 107 19.45 -18.73 0.61
CA GLN A 107 19.58 -20.16 0.30
C GLN A 107 19.01 -20.52 -1.08
N GLN A 108 17.93 -19.85 -1.51
CA GLN A 108 17.31 -20.06 -2.81
C GLN A 108 18.16 -19.46 -3.95
N VAL A 109 18.70 -18.26 -3.77
CA VAL A 109 19.51 -17.59 -4.80
C VAL A 109 20.99 -18.02 -4.81
N GLY A 110 21.45 -18.68 -3.75
CA GLY A 110 22.83 -19.16 -3.63
C GLY A 110 23.84 -18.04 -3.39
N GLU A 111 23.42 -16.98 -2.70
CA GLU A 111 24.26 -15.82 -2.37
C GLU A 111 24.60 -15.78 -0.87
N ASP A 112 25.70 -15.10 -0.53
CA ASP A 112 26.19 -15.00 0.85
C ASP A 112 25.68 -13.75 1.59
N ASP A 113 25.30 -12.70 0.85
CA ASP A 113 24.89 -11.39 1.39
C ASP A 113 23.56 -10.93 0.78
N ILE A 114 22.69 -10.32 1.59
CA ILE A 114 21.39 -9.82 1.12
C ILE A 114 21.55 -8.54 0.31
N SER A 115 21.20 -8.60 -0.96
CA SER A 115 20.88 -7.43 -1.77
C SER A 115 19.57 -6.79 -1.28
N ILE A 116 19.62 -5.52 -0.89
CA ILE A 116 18.48 -4.79 -0.33
C ILE A 116 17.32 -4.70 -1.34
N ASP A 117 17.65 -4.51 -2.61
CA ASP A 117 16.67 -4.35 -3.70
C ASP A 117 16.11 -5.72 -4.09
N ASP A 118 16.96 -6.72 -4.33
CA ASP A 118 16.49 -8.02 -4.82
C ASP A 118 15.60 -8.73 -3.79
N PHE A 119 15.94 -8.63 -2.49
CA PHE A 119 15.08 -9.17 -1.44
C PHE A 119 13.76 -8.40 -1.29
N LEU A 120 13.77 -7.07 -1.47
CA LEU A 120 12.53 -6.30 -1.54
C LEU A 120 11.67 -6.76 -2.73
N TYR A 121 12.27 -6.96 -3.90
CA TYR A 121 11.54 -7.34 -5.10
C TYR A 121 11.00 -8.77 -5.05
N ALA A 122 11.68 -9.68 -4.35
CA ALA A 122 11.18 -10.99 -4.01
C ALA A 122 9.95 -10.90 -3.08
N ARG A 123 10.00 -10.08 -2.03
CA ARG A 123 8.84 -9.82 -1.16
C ARG A 123 7.66 -9.20 -1.94
N CYS A 124 7.94 -8.32 -2.89
CA CYS A 124 6.94 -7.78 -3.81
C CYS A 124 6.28 -8.88 -4.64
N ALA A 125 7.04 -9.85 -5.16
CA ALA A 125 6.48 -11.00 -5.88
C ALA A 125 5.60 -11.86 -4.98
N VAL A 126 6.00 -12.10 -3.72
CA VAL A 126 5.20 -12.85 -2.74
C VAL A 126 3.82 -12.20 -2.54
N VAL A 127 3.78 -10.88 -2.35
CA VAL A 127 2.51 -10.15 -2.21
C VAL A 127 1.71 -10.18 -3.51
N ALA A 128 2.36 -10.04 -4.67
CA ALA A 128 1.72 -9.99 -5.98
C ALA A 128 1.08 -11.32 -6.41
N GLU A 129 1.68 -12.46 -6.04
CA GLU A 129 1.11 -13.80 -6.28
C GLU A 129 -0.25 -13.98 -5.58
N GLY A 130 -0.45 -13.23 -4.49
CA GLY A 130 -1.72 -13.11 -3.80
C GLY A 130 -1.73 -13.72 -2.41
N LYS A 131 -2.92 -13.67 -1.81
CA LYS A 131 -3.11 -13.90 -0.38
C LYS A 131 -2.57 -15.25 0.11
N SER A 132 -2.89 -16.32 -0.60
CA SER A 132 -2.55 -17.68 -0.16
C SER A 132 -1.04 -17.90 -0.09
N TYR A 133 -0.31 -17.43 -1.10
CA TYR A 133 1.14 -17.57 -1.12
C TYR A 133 1.81 -16.63 -0.12
N PHE A 134 1.31 -15.40 0.03
CA PHE A 134 1.74 -14.51 1.09
C PHE A 134 1.59 -15.15 2.48
N GLU A 135 0.42 -15.73 2.79
CA GLU A 135 0.17 -16.40 4.08
C GLU A 135 1.05 -17.63 4.26
N GLU A 136 1.32 -18.39 3.20
CA GLU A 136 2.24 -19.53 3.21
C GLU A 136 3.66 -19.08 3.57
N VAL A 137 4.22 -18.12 2.83
CA VAL A 137 5.57 -17.60 3.06
C VAL A 137 5.69 -16.97 4.45
N LEU A 138 4.67 -16.21 4.89
CA LEU A 138 4.64 -15.60 6.22
C LEU A 138 4.75 -16.63 7.35
N GLN A 139 4.19 -17.84 7.16
CA GLN A 139 4.27 -18.93 8.14
C GLN A 139 5.52 -19.80 7.96
N ASP A 140 5.96 -20.01 6.72
CA ASP A 140 7.15 -20.78 6.37
C ASP A 140 8.08 -19.96 5.47
N PRO A 141 9.10 -19.31 6.05
CA PRO A 141 10.06 -18.51 5.29
C PRO A 141 10.74 -19.28 4.14
N GLN A 142 10.84 -20.62 4.23
CA GLN A 142 11.45 -21.45 3.19
C GLN A 142 10.61 -21.57 1.91
N ALA A 143 9.33 -21.20 1.97
CA ALA A 143 8.45 -21.18 0.82
C ALA A 143 8.73 -19.99 -0.13
N ILE A 144 9.56 -19.02 0.27
CA ILE A 144 9.90 -17.89 -0.60
C ILE A 144 10.64 -18.37 -1.86
N SER A 145 10.20 -17.90 -3.01
CA SER A 145 10.89 -18.10 -4.29
C SER A 145 12.02 -17.08 -4.45
N GLY A 146 13.24 -17.54 -4.67
CA GLY A 146 14.38 -16.67 -5.01
C GLY A 146 14.42 -16.24 -6.48
N GLU A 147 13.64 -16.88 -7.35
CA GLU A 147 13.65 -16.60 -8.81
C GLU A 147 12.59 -15.58 -9.23
N SER A 148 11.59 -15.33 -8.37
CA SER A 148 10.44 -14.50 -8.70
C SER A 148 10.58 -13.09 -8.13
N THR A 149 10.50 -12.07 -8.98
CA THR A 149 10.55 -10.66 -8.57
C THR A 149 9.41 -9.88 -9.24
N PHE A 150 8.87 -8.89 -8.53
CA PHE A 150 7.82 -8.04 -9.09
C PHE A 150 7.80 -6.64 -8.46
N GLU A 151 8.92 -5.92 -8.56
CA GLU A 151 9.08 -4.53 -8.08
C GLU A 151 7.90 -3.63 -8.49
N SER A 152 7.38 -3.81 -9.71
CA SER A 152 6.39 -2.90 -10.30
C SER A 152 5.10 -2.78 -9.48
N ILE A 153 4.77 -3.72 -8.59
CA ILE A 153 3.64 -3.58 -7.65
C ILE A 153 3.73 -2.33 -6.77
N LEU A 154 4.94 -1.85 -6.48
CA LEU A 154 5.16 -0.62 -5.71
C LEU A 154 4.54 0.61 -6.39
N ASN A 155 4.40 0.59 -7.72
CA ASN A 155 3.81 1.69 -8.51
C ASN A 155 2.27 1.61 -8.62
N LEU A 156 1.64 0.57 -8.06
CA LEU A 156 0.18 0.38 -8.15
C LEU A 156 -0.62 1.54 -7.51
N PRO A 157 -0.29 2.03 -6.29
CA PRO A 157 -0.98 3.18 -5.69
C PRO A 157 -0.83 4.44 -6.54
N ASP A 158 0.37 4.69 -7.06
CA ASP A 158 0.73 5.84 -7.88
C ASP A 158 -0.10 5.87 -9.15
N GLY A 159 -0.10 4.76 -9.89
CA GLY A 159 -0.90 4.61 -11.11
C GLY A 159 -2.40 4.78 -10.85
N ALA A 160 -2.91 4.31 -9.70
CA ALA A 160 -4.31 4.48 -9.33
C ALA A 160 -4.66 5.93 -8.96
N TYR A 161 -3.78 6.62 -8.24
CA TYR A 161 -3.97 8.02 -7.86
C TYR A 161 -3.88 8.96 -9.06
N GLU A 162 -2.90 8.75 -9.94
CA GLU A 162 -2.74 9.51 -11.18
C GLU A 162 -3.96 9.29 -12.08
N LEU A 163 -4.38 8.04 -12.29
CA LEU A 163 -5.57 7.74 -13.09
C LEU A 163 -6.84 8.40 -12.52
N LYS A 164 -6.97 8.49 -11.20
CA LYS A 164 -8.16 9.05 -10.53
C LYS A 164 -8.16 10.57 -10.49
N THR A 165 -7.01 11.20 -10.33
CA THR A 165 -6.91 12.63 -9.98
C THR A 165 -6.18 13.47 -11.03
N GLY A 166 -5.43 12.85 -11.93
CA GLY A 166 -4.54 13.51 -12.90
C GLY A 166 -3.33 14.19 -12.25
N ARG A 167 -2.94 13.77 -11.04
CA ARG A 167 -1.82 14.34 -10.26
C ARG A 167 -0.88 13.24 -9.82
N GLU A 168 0.38 13.60 -9.59
CA GLU A 168 1.40 12.73 -9.01
C GLU A 168 1.08 12.37 -7.56
N PHE A 169 1.44 11.15 -7.15
CA PHE A 169 1.18 10.63 -5.81
C PHE A 169 2.38 10.80 -4.89
N GLU A 170 2.51 11.98 -4.28
CA GLU A 170 3.59 12.29 -3.34
C GLU A 170 3.27 11.80 -1.91
N TYR A 171 2.93 10.52 -1.76
CA TYR A 171 2.62 9.93 -0.46
C TYR A 171 3.66 8.91 -0.04
N LEU A 172 4.14 9.03 1.20
CA LEU A 172 5.00 8.02 1.83
C LEU A 172 4.16 7.23 2.83
N PRO A 173 4.09 5.90 2.70
CA PRO A 173 3.47 5.05 3.71
C PRO A 173 4.05 5.28 5.10
N SER A 174 3.21 5.05 6.11
CA SER A 174 3.58 5.24 7.52
C SER A 174 4.67 4.26 8.02
N ILE A 175 4.80 3.11 7.36
CA ILE A 175 5.82 2.10 7.62
C ILE A 175 6.79 2.05 6.45
N ASN A 176 8.10 2.00 6.77
CA ASN A 176 9.14 1.80 5.78
C ASN A 176 9.21 0.32 5.38
N HIS A 177 8.98 -0.01 4.12
CA HIS A 177 9.01 -1.39 3.60
C HIS A 177 10.38 -1.85 3.09
N GLU A 178 11.36 -0.93 3.07
CA GLU A 178 12.74 -1.20 2.65
C GLU A 178 13.37 -2.32 3.47
N THR A 179 14.25 -3.09 2.85
CA THR A 179 14.97 -4.19 3.52
C THR A 179 15.72 -3.68 4.75
N TYR A 180 15.65 -4.45 5.86
CA TYR A 180 16.16 -4.11 7.20
C TYR A 180 15.37 -3.07 7.99
N SER A 181 14.24 -2.56 7.49
CA SER A 181 13.41 -1.61 8.23
C SER A 181 12.73 -2.21 9.47
N ASN A 182 12.45 -3.52 9.45
CA ASN A 182 11.87 -4.22 10.59
C ASN A 182 12.94 -4.62 11.62
N HIS A 183 13.59 -3.61 12.20
CA HIS A 183 14.75 -3.81 13.08
C HIS A 183 14.49 -4.83 14.21
N ILE A 184 13.25 -5.00 14.66
CA ILE A 184 12.88 -5.97 15.70
C ILE A 184 13.08 -7.40 15.21
N ASN A 185 12.65 -7.72 13.98
CA ASN A 185 12.69 -9.08 13.44
C ASN A 185 13.98 -9.40 12.66
N TRP A 186 14.94 -8.47 12.64
CA TRP A 186 16.29 -8.69 12.12
C TRP A 186 17.35 -9.00 13.20
N ASN A 187 17.01 -8.80 14.48
CA ASN A 187 17.91 -9.02 15.62
C ASN A 187 17.97 -10.48 16.08
#